data_AF-A0A2K3KVZ7-F1
#
_entry.id   AF-A0A2K3KVZ7-F1
#
_cell.length_a   1.000
_cell.length_b   1.000
_cell.length_c   1.000
_cell.angle_alpha   90.00
_cell.angle_beta   90.00
_cell.angle_gamma   90.00
#
_symmetry.space_group_name_H-M   'P 1'
#
loop_
_entity.id
_entity.type
_entity.pdbx_description
1 polymer ?
#
loop_
_entity_poly.entity_id
_entity_poly.type
_entity_poly.pdbx_seq_one_letter_code
_entity_poly.pdbx_strand_id
1 'polypeptide(L)'
;ERQELGRELRNELLTAEKFVLVISGHEKLQQNNRSLRRLVENRLPFLNPMNLLQVEILKRLRRDDDNLKLRDALLITVNGIAAGMRNTG
;
A
#
# COMPACT_ATOMS: atom_id res chain seq x y z
N GLU A 1 0.83 -20.21 10.33
CA GLU A 1 0.67 -20.37 8.86
C GLU A 1 0.50 -19.05 8.11
N ARG A 2 -0.69 -18.42 8.00
CA ARG A 2 -0.85 -17.22 7.13
C ARG A 2 -0.01 -15.99 7.54
N GLN A 3 0.21 -15.77 8.84
CA GLN A 3 1.06 -14.67 9.31
C GLN A 3 2.55 -14.89 9.02
N GLU A 4 2.97 -16.15 9.01
CA GLU A 4 4.34 -16.56 8.73
C GLU A 4 4.65 -16.39 7.25
N LEU A 5 3.78 -16.89 6.37
CA LEU A 5 3.85 -16.60 4.93
C LEU A 5 3.88 -15.09 4.65
N GLY A 6 3.04 -14.32 5.33
CA GLY A 6 3.05 -12.85 5.19
C GLY A 6 4.39 -12.22 5.59
N ARG A 7 5.10 -12.78 6.57
CA ARG A 7 6.44 -12.32 6.98
C ARG A 7 7.48 -12.70 5.94
N GLU A 8 7.43 -13.92 5.41
CA GLU A 8 8.31 -14.38 4.33
C GLU A 8 8.20 -13.48 3.09
N LEU A 9 6.98 -13.23 2.60
CA LEU A 9 6.75 -12.36 1.44
C LEU A 9 7.28 -10.93 1.64
N ARG A 10 7.16 -10.37 2.85
CA ARG A 10 7.72 -9.05 3.17
C ARG A 10 9.25 -9.07 3.18
N ASN A 11 9.87 -10.16 3.64
CA ASN A 11 11.32 -10.31 3.58
C ASN A 11 11.79 -10.41 2.12
N GLU A 12 11.10 -11.18 1.28
CA GLU A 12 11.41 -11.27 -0.15
C GLU A 12 11.33 -9.91 -0.84
N LEU A 13 10.30 -9.11 -0.53
CA LEU A 13 10.19 -7.74 -1.05
C LEU A 13 11.40 -6.88 -0.67
N LEU A 14 11.82 -6.91 0.60
CA LEU A 14 12.99 -6.16 1.07
C LEU A 14 14.29 -6.63 0.40
N THR A 15 14.44 -7.94 0.20
CA THR A 15 15.58 -8.52 -0.51
C THR A 15 15.60 -8.09 -1.98
N ALA A 16 14.46 -8.13 -2.67
CA ALA A 16 14.33 -7.67 -4.04
C ALA A 16 14.67 -6.18 -4.18
N GLU A 17 14.14 -5.33 -3.29
CA GLU A 17 14.45 -3.90 -3.26
C GLU A 17 15.96 -3.66 -3.11
N LYS A 18 16.62 -4.38 -2.19
CA LYS A 18 18.07 -4.29 -1.99
C LYS A 18 18.85 -4.64 -3.27
N PHE A 19 18.49 -5.73 -3.95
CA PHE A 19 19.18 -6.11 -5.19
C PHE A 19 18.96 -5.11 -6.31
N VAL A 20 17.75 -4.55 -6.46
CA VAL A 20 17.47 -3.48 -7.43
C VAL A 20 18.36 -2.27 -7.16
N LEU A 21 18.52 -1.85 -5.91
CA LEU A 21 19.39 -0.74 -5.54
C LEU A 21 20.86 -1.02 -5.85
N VAL A 22 21.36 -2.23 -5.54
CA VAL A 22 22.74 -2.65 -5.84
C VAL A 22 23.01 -2.64 -7.35
N ILE A 23 22.14 -3.27 -8.14
CA ILE A 23 22.31 -3.38 -9.59
C ILE A 23 22.20 -2.01 -10.25
N SER A 24 21.28 -1.17 -9.79
CA SER A 24 21.09 0.18 -10.33
C SER A 24 22.13 1.20 -9.85
N GLY A 25 22.96 0.85 -8.86
CA GLY A 25 23.94 1.77 -8.27
C GLY A 25 23.30 2.92 -7.46
N HIS A 26 22.03 2.78 -7.06
CA HIS A 26 21.31 3.81 -6.31
C HIS A 26 21.28 3.51 -4.81
N GLU A 27 21.31 4.56 -3.99
CA GLU A 27 21.10 4.48 -2.54
C GLU A 27 19.62 4.48 -2.16
N LYS A 28 18.76 5.00 -3.05
CA LYS A 28 17.31 5.13 -2.82
C LYS A 28 16.53 4.85 -4.09
N LEU A 29 15.34 4.26 -3.93
CA LEU A 29 14.41 4.08 -5.04
C LEU A 29 14.10 5.42 -5.71
N GLN A 30 14.02 5.41 -7.04
CA GLN A 30 13.76 6.61 -7.86
C GLN A 30 14.77 7.75 -7.62
N GLN A 31 16.04 7.44 -7.25
CA GLN A 31 17.09 8.44 -7.06
C GLN A 31 17.34 9.29 -8.31
N ASN A 32 17.27 8.68 -9.49
CA ASN A 32 17.38 9.35 -10.79
C ASN A 32 16.09 10.07 -11.23
N ASN A 33 14.97 9.91 -10.51
CA ASN A 33 13.69 10.57 -10.80
C ASN A 33 13.11 11.22 -9.53
N ARG A 34 13.79 12.28 -9.07
CA ARG A 34 13.41 13.01 -7.85
C ARG A 34 11.99 13.58 -7.90
N SER A 35 11.52 13.97 -9.08
CA SER A 35 10.16 14.47 -9.28
C SER A 35 9.11 13.40 -9.00
N LEU A 36 9.27 12.20 -9.58
CA LEU A 36 8.38 11.07 -9.29
C LEU A 36 8.42 10.67 -7.82
N ARG A 37 9.62 10.62 -7.24
CA ARG A 37 9.78 10.30 -5.82
C ARG A 37 9.01 11.26 -4.92
N ARG A 38 9.15 12.58 -5.12
CA ARG A 38 8.38 13.59 -4.37
C ARG A 38 6.88 13.43 -4.57
N LEU A 39 6.44 13.13 -5.79
CA LEU A 39 5.01 12.89 -6.07
C LEU A 39 4.47 11.68 -5.29
N VAL A 40 5.26 10.60 -5.17
CA VAL A 40 4.89 9.45 -4.32
C VAL A 40 4.87 9.85 -2.85
N GLU A 41 5.94 10.48 -2.35
CA GLU A 41 6.06 10.92 -0.95
C GLU A 41 4.91 11.85 -0.54
N ASN A 42 4.50 12.78 -1.39
CA ASN A 42 3.40 13.72 -1.13
C ASN A 42 2.02 13.03 -1.02
N ARG A 43 1.86 11.82 -1.54
CA ARG A 43 0.60 11.06 -1.48
C ARG A 43 0.50 10.21 -0.22
N LEU A 44 1.63 9.81 0.38
CA LEU A 44 1.67 8.94 1.55
C LEU A 44 0.86 9.47 2.76
N PRO A 45 0.88 10.79 3.10
CA PRO A 45 0.08 11.32 4.20
C PRO A 45 -1.43 11.11 4.04
N PHE A 46 -1.92 10.97 2.80
CA PHE A 46 -3.33 10.72 2.51
C PHE A 46 -3.65 9.22 2.37
N LEU A 47 -2.71 8.46 1.80
CA LEU A 47 -2.86 7.01 1.61
C LEU A 47 -2.78 6.23 2.93
N ASN A 48 -1.88 6.60 3.83
CA ASN A 48 -1.69 5.91 5.11
C ASN A 48 -2.96 5.87 5.98
N PRO A 49 -3.63 7.01 6.28
CA PRO A 49 -4.86 6.98 7.06
C PRO A 49 -6.00 6.25 6.33
N MET A 50 -6.04 6.32 5.00
CA MET A 50 -7.06 5.61 4.21
C MET A 50 -6.88 4.08 4.27
N ASN A 51 -5.64 3.59 4.20
CA ASN A 51 -5.32 2.17 4.40
C ASN A 51 -5.70 1.71 5.81
N LEU A 52 -5.40 2.51 6.83
CA LEU A 52 -5.76 2.18 8.22
C LEU A 52 -7.29 2.11 8.41
N LEU A 53 -8.02 3.08 7.83
CA LEU A 53 -9.47 3.10 7.83
C LEU A 53 -10.04 1.86 7.12
N GLN A 54 -9.50 1.50 5.95
CA GLN A 54 -9.91 0.31 5.20
C GLN A 54 -9.72 -0.98 6.01
N VAL A 55 -8.60 -1.12 6.72
CA VAL A 55 -8.35 -2.28 7.60
C VAL A 55 -9.42 -2.39 8.69
N GLU A 56 -9.79 -1.28 9.33
CA GLU A 56 -10.83 -1.27 10.36
C GLU A 56 -12.22 -1.55 9.78
N ILE A 57 -12.55 -1.00 8.61
CA ILE A 57 -13.81 -1.30 7.89
C ILE A 57 -13.90 -2.80 7.57
N LEU A 58 -12.84 -3.39 7.01
CA LEU A 58 -12.79 -4.82 6.71
C LEU A 58 -12.93 -5.68 7.96
N LYS A 59 -12.31 -5.27 9.08
CA LYS A 59 -12.44 -5.97 10.36
C LYS A 59 -13.88 -5.97 10.87
N ARG A 60 -14.61 -4.87 10.70
CA ARG A 60 -16.03 -4.75 11.08
C ARG A 60 -16.95 -5.52 10.13
N LEU A 61 -16.76 -5.40 8.82
CA LEU A 61 -17.52 -6.15 7.81
C LEU A 61 -17.40 -7.67 7.99
N ARG A 62 -16.24 -8.18 8.41
CA ARG A 62 -16.09 -9.62 8.72
C ARG A 62 -16.94 -10.11 9.90
N ARG A 63 -17.50 -9.20 10.69
CA ARG A 63 -18.39 -9.49 11.84
C ARG A 63 -19.86 -9.14 11.55
N ASP A 64 -20.10 -8.27 10.59
CA ASP A 64 -21.41 -7.74 10.20
C ASP A 64 -21.35 -7.46 8.69
N ASP A 65 -21.49 -8.51 7.90
CA ASP A 65 -21.24 -8.49 6.46
C ASP A 65 -22.33 -7.75 5.68
N ASP A 66 -23.56 -7.71 6.21
CA ASP A 66 -24.71 -7.02 5.63
C ASP A 66 -24.78 -5.52 5.92
N ASN A 67 -23.77 -4.98 6.61
CA ASN A 67 -23.69 -3.55 6.90
C ASN A 67 -23.42 -2.71 5.63
N LEU A 68 -24.50 -2.23 5.01
CA LEU A 68 -24.44 -1.43 3.77
C LEU A 68 -23.54 -0.19 3.90
N LYS A 69 -23.59 0.51 5.05
CA LYS A 69 -22.75 1.70 5.29
C LYS A 69 -21.26 1.36 5.29
N LEU A 70 -20.89 0.21 5.86
CA LEU A 70 -19.50 -0.24 5.83
C LEU A 70 -19.08 -0.74 4.44
N ARG A 71 -19.99 -1.35 3.67
CA ARG A 71 -19.73 -1.70 2.26
C ARG A 71 -19.46 -0.45 1.42
N ASP A 72 -20.28 0.60 1.58
CA ASP A 72 -20.06 1.89 0.90
C ASP A 72 -18.73 2.52 1.32
N ALA A 73 -18.43 2.53 2.62
CA ALA A 73 -17.15 3.04 3.12
C ALA A 73 -15.95 2.23 2.56
N LEU A 74 -16.08 0.91 2.42
CA LEU A 74 -15.07 0.07 1.79
C LEU A 74 -14.85 0.48 0.33
N LEU A 75 -15.92 0.65 -0.46
CA LEU A 75 -15.82 1.11 -1.86
C LEU A 75 -15.13 2.47 -1.98
N ILE A 76 -15.44 3.41 -1.08
CA ILE A 76 -14.77 4.73 -1.02
C ILE A 76 -13.28 4.56 -0.78
N THR A 77 -12.88 3.74 0.20
CA THR A 77 -11.45 3.51 0.49
C THR A 77 -10.73 2.79 -0.66
N VAL A 78 -11.37 1.82 -1.32
CA VAL A 78 -10.81 1.12 -2.50
C VAL A 78 -10.54 2.13 -3.61
N ASN A 79 -11.53 2.95 -3.96
CA ASN A 79 -11.40 3.95 -5.02
C ASN A 79 -10.36 5.01 -4.67
N GLY A 80 -10.34 5.48 -3.42
CA GLY A 80 -9.37 6.47 -2.96
C GLY A 80 -7.94 5.95 -2.95
N ILE A 81 -7.71 4.71 -2.51
CA ILE A 81 -6.38 4.07 -2.56
C ILE A 81 -5.95 3.88 -4.00
N ALA A 82 -6.83 3.37 -4.88
CA ALA A 82 -6.52 3.20 -6.30
C ALA A 82 -6.14 4.53 -6.97
N ALA A 83 -6.91 5.59 -6.72
CA ALA A 83 -6.61 6.93 -7.24
C ALA A 83 -5.26 7.48 -6.74
N GLY A 84 -4.92 7.23 -5.48
CA GLY A 84 -3.63 7.66 -4.91
C GLY A 84 -2.44 6.83 -5.42
N MET A 85 -2.60 5.52 -5.53
CA MET A 85 -1.54 4.61 -6.00
C MET A 85 -1.21 4.80 -7.48
N ARG A 86 -2.20 5.19 -8.31
CA ARG A 86 -2.06 5.30 -9.77
C ARG A 86 -1.58 3.97 -10.38
N ASN A 87 -0.62 4.02 -11.30
CA ASN A 87 -0.07 2.86 -11.99
C ASN A 87 0.86 2.06 -11.07
N THR A 88 0.56 0.79 -10.86
CA THR A 88 1.31 -0.10 -9.95
C THR A 88 1.78 -1.41 -10.58
N GLY A 89 1.36 -1.68 -11.83
CA GLY A 89 1.72 -2.86 -12.62
C GLY A 89 0.92 -2.89 -13.91
#